data_AF-A0A950SJN3-F1
#
_entry.id   AF-A0A950SJN3-F1
#
_cell.length_a   1.000
_cell.length_b   1.000
_cell.length_c   1.000
_cell.angle_alpha   90.00
_cell.angle_beta   90.00
_cell.angle_gamma   90.00
#
_symmetry.space_group_name_H-M   'P 1'
#
loop_
_entity.id
_entity.type
_entity.pdbx_description
1 polymer ?
#
loop_
_entity_poly.entity_id
_entity_poly.type
_entity_poly.pdbx_seq_one_letter_code
_entity_poly.pdbx_strand_id
1 'polypeptide(L)' 'GSKRTQRRLRRYRTGAEGRISHLKRRYGLDRSRLKGDQGQQIWTEWSILAYNTDTLAIRER' A
#
# COMPACT_ATOMS: atom_id res chain seq x y z
N GLY A 1 22.01 11.15 13.90
CA GLY A 1 20.58 11.41 14.13
C GLY A 1 20.15 10.93 15.51
N SER A 2 19.37 11.71 16.25
CA SER A 2 18.99 11.41 17.65
C SER A 2 18.22 10.08 17.79
N LYS A 3 18.24 9.47 18.98
CA LYS A 3 17.46 8.25 19.29
C LYS A 3 15.97 8.42 18.97
N ARG A 4 15.42 9.62 19.20
CA ARG A 4 14.02 9.96 18.88
C ARG A 4 13.75 9.89 17.37
N THR A 5 14.64 10.47 16.56
CA THR A 5 14.51 10.43 15.09
C THR A 5 14.57 9.00 14.56
N GLN A 6 15.50 8.19 15.06
CA GLN A 6 15.64 6.79 14.66
C GLN A 6 14.39 5.97 15.01
N ARG A 7 13.80 6.18 16.21
CA ARG A 7 12.55 5.52 16.60
C ARG A 7 11.38 5.90 15.70
N ARG A 8 11.28 7.17 15.30
CA ARG A 8 10.24 7.65 14.37
C ARG A 8 10.38 7.01 13.00
N LEU A 9 11.59 6.92 12.47
CA LEU A 9 11.86 6.27 11.18
C LEU A 9 11.51 4.78 11.19
N ARG A 10 11.89 4.05 12.25
CA ARG A 10 11.53 2.62 12.38
C ARG A 10 10.01 2.42 12.41
N ARG A 11 9.27 3.21 13.20
CA ARG A 11 7.80 3.16 13.24
C ARG A 11 7.17 3.47 11.88
N TYR A 12 7.69 4.46 11.17
CA TYR A 12 7.22 4.80 9.83
C TYR A 12 7.41 3.61 8.86
N ARG A 13 8.59 2.99 8.88
CA ARG A 13 8.88 1.80 8.04
C ARG A 13 7.95 0.64 8.35
N THR A 14 7.79 0.28 9.62
CA THR A 14 6.87 -0.79 10.03
C THR A 14 5.42 -0.48 9.62
N GLY A 15 5.00 0.78 9.73
CA GLY A 15 3.68 1.20 9.24
C GLY A 15 3.51 1.06 7.72
N ALA A 16 4.55 1.37 6.95
CA ALA A 16 4.55 1.18 5.50
C ALA A 16 4.50 -0.31 5.12
N GLU A 17 5.29 -1.16 5.78
CA GLU A 17 5.26 -2.62 5.59
C GLU A 17 3.88 -3.22 5.88
N GLY A 18 3.21 -2.74 6.93
CA GLY A 18 1.84 -3.14 7.24
C GLY A 18 0.85 -2.81 6.12
N ARG A 19 0.95 -1.60 5.53
CA ARG A 19 0.10 -1.21 4.39
C ARG A 19 0.40 -2.03 3.13
N ILE A 20 1.67 -2.31 2.85
CA ILE A 20 2.06 -3.19 1.73
C ILE A 20 1.44 -4.58 1.93
N SER A 21 1.57 -5.16 3.13
CA SER A 21 0.98 -6.46 3.45
C SER A 21 -0.55 -6.46 3.27
N HIS A 22 -1.22 -5.39 3.71
CA HIS A 22 -2.65 -5.22 3.52
C HIS A 22 -3.03 -5.17 2.03
N LEU A 23 -2.35 -4.34 1.24
CA LEU A 23 -2.57 -4.23 -0.21
C LEU A 23 -2.36 -5.57 -0.93
N LYS A 24 -1.31 -6.31 -0.57
CA LYS A 24 -1.05 -7.64 -1.16
C LYS A 24 -2.19 -8.62 -0.87
N ARG A 25 -2.67 -8.66 0.37
CA ARG A 25 -3.67 -9.65 0.83
C ARG A 25 -5.10 -9.29 0.48
N ARG A 26 -5.46 -8.01 0.48
CA ARG A 26 -6.86 -7.55 0.30
C ARG A 26 -7.12 -6.90 -1.05
N TYR A 27 -6.12 -6.29 -1.68
CA TYR A 27 -6.27 -5.59 -2.96
C TYR A 27 -5.53 -6.28 -4.11
N GLY A 28 -5.05 -7.51 -3.92
CA GLY A 28 -4.51 -8.32 -5.01
C GLY A 28 -3.12 -7.90 -5.51
N LEU A 29 -2.34 -7.14 -4.73
CA LEU A 29 -0.96 -6.78 -5.10
C LEU A 29 0.08 -7.89 -4.95
N ASP A 30 -0.31 -9.12 -4.58
CA ASP A 30 0.64 -10.24 -4.54
C ASP A 30 1.02 -10.76 -5.94
N ARG A 31 0.11 -10.64 -6.92
CA ARG A 31 0.36 -11.00 -8.32
C ARG A 31 -0.55 -10.22 -9.26
N SER A 32 0.04 -9.55 -10.26
CA SER A 32 -0.75 -8.92 -11.32
C SER A 32 -1.48 -9.96 -12.17
N ARG A 33 -2.70 -9.62 -12.58
CA ARG A 33 -3.47 -10.40 -13.57
C ARG A 33 -3.19 -9.95 -15.01
N LEU A 34 -2.53 -8.82 -15.20
CA LEU A 34 -2.13 -8.29 -16.50
C LEU A 34 -0.69 -8.68 -16.81
N LYS A 35 -0.41 -8.99 -18.08
CA LYS A 35 0.92 -9.43 -18.54
C LYS A 35 1.85 -8.24 -18.80
N GLY A 36 3.15 -8.48 -18.62
CA GLY A 36 4.20 -7.51 -18.89
C GLY A 36 4.33 -6.42 -17.84
N ASP A 37 5.40 -5.65 -17.92
CA ASP A 37 5.71 -4.57 -16.97
C ASP A 37 4.62 -3.49 -16.97
N GLN A 38 4.19 -3.06 -18.16
CA GLN A 38 3.08 -2.10 -18.29
C GLN A 38 1.79 -2.62 -17.64
N GLY A 39 1.46 -3.90 -17.82
CA GLY A 39 0.30 -4.51 -17.17
C GLY A 39 0.43 -4.53 -15.65
N GLN A 40 1.62 -4.82 -15.12
CA GLN A 40 1.91 -4.77 -13.69
C GLN A 40 1.75 -3.36 -13.12
N GLN A 41 2.19 -2.32 -13.84
CA GLN A 41 2.02 -0.92 -13.44
C GLN A 41 0.52 -0.55 -13.38
N ILE A 42 -0.23 -0.82 -14.45
CA ILE A 42 -1.69 -0.59 -14.50
C ILE A 42 -2.40 -1.32 -13.35
N TRP A 43 -2.09 -2.59 -13.13
CA TRP A 43 -2.67 -3.37 -12.03
C TRP A 43 -2.39 -2.74 -10.67
N THR A 44 -1.17 -2.23 -10.49
CA THR A 44 -0.75 -1.57 -9.25
C THR A 44 -1.54 -0.28 -9.01
N GLU A 45 -1.68 0.56 -10.04
CA GLU A 45 -2.44 1.81 -9.98
C GLU A 45 -3.90 1.59 -9.60
N TRP A 46 -4.57 0.63 -10.25
CA TRP A 46 -5.96 0.29 -9.93
C TRP A 46 -6.14 -0.22 -8.50
N SER A 47 -5.20 -1.04 -8.02
CA SER A 47 -5.25 -1.56 -6.65
C SER A 47 -5.09 -0.43 -5.61
N ILE A 48 -4.22 0.56 -5.89
CA ILE A 48 -4.03 1.74 -5.03
C ILE A 48 -5.26 2.65 -5.08
N LEU A 49 -5.83 2.87 -6.26
CA LEU A 49 -7.06 3.65 -6.40
C LEU A 49 -8.19 3.03 -5.58
N ALA A 50 -8.43 1.72 -5.73
CA ALA A 50 -9.44 1.00 -4.97
C ALA A 50 -9.22 1.12 -3.45
N TYR A 51 -7.99 0.96 -2.97
CA TYR A 51 -7.65 1.14 -1.56
C TYR A 51 -7.93 2.56 -1.05
N ASN A 52 -7.58 3.58 -1.83
CA ASN A 52 -7.81 4.97 -1.45
C ASN A 52 -9.30 5.30 -1.39
N THR A 53 -10.08 4.87 -2.39
CA THR A 53 -11.53 5.09 -2.43
C THR A 53 -12.23 4.41 -1.26
N ASP A 54 -11.88 3.15 -0.96
CA ASP A 54 -12.42 2.42 0.18
C ASP A 54 -12.04 3.08 1.53
N THR A 55 -10.77 3.52 1.66
CA THR A 55 -10.30 4.26 2.83
C THR A 55 -11.06 5.58 3.02
N LEU A 56 -11.35 6.31 1.93
CA LEU A 56 -12.14 7.53 1.99
C LEU A 56 -13.59 7.24 2.39
N ALA A 57 -14.21 6.22 1.79
CA ALA A 57 -15.59 5.83 2.11
C ALA A 57 -15.77 5.47 3.59
N ILE A 58 -14.77 4.84 4.21
CA ILE A 58 -14.78 4.54 5.66
C ILE A 58 -14.63 5.81 6.51
N ARG A 59 -13.87 6.82 6.05
CA ARG A 59 -13.62 8.05 6.80
C ARG A 59 -14.80 9.02 6.80
N GLU A 60 -15.56 9.05 5.72
CA GLU A 60 -16.74 9.91 5.55
C GLU A 60 -18.01 9.32 6.18
N ARG A 61 -17.88 8.18 6.89
CA ARG A 61 -18.97 7.48 7.57
C ARG A 61 -18.84 7.62 9.08
#